data_AF-A0A8H5C2S9-F1
#
_entry.id   AF-A0A8H5C2S9-F1
#
_cell.length_a   1.000
_cell.length_b   1.000
_cell.length_c   1.000
_cell.angle_alpha   90.00
_cell.angle_beta   90.00
_cell.angle_gamma   90.00
#
_symmetry.space_group_name_H-M   'P 1'
#
loop_
_entity.id
_entity.type
_entity.pdbx_description
1 polymer ?
#
loop_
_entity_poly.entity_id
_entity_poly.type
_entity_poly.pdbx_seq_one_letter_code
_entity_poly.pdbx_strand_id
1 'polypeptide(L)'
;MECWAAGRRQVGTAHILAAWYLAHQDSPSYPTTNFNAFNIPDEATNERVNVQADHYEIVREIGCVEIVLLKNEKPKQKFPHTNMHLGRPALPLTGRERVVLVAGLGGPNMFSDQGGNEGILGKTAQFPYLISPYEALQHCALFNCSIGTLFDWQFDDFTPSALTSLCSQAVCKDAALVFINSDSGEQYLSPDGNEGDMKNLTAWDNGHTLIQTVASR
;
A
#
# COMPACT_ATOMS: atom_id res chain seq x y z
N MET A 1 -26.26 33.16 -35.41
CA MET A 1 -26.03 32.19 -34.32
C MET A 1 -25.40 30.88 -34.82
N GLU A 2 -25.78 30.38 -36.00
CA GLU A 2 -25.27 29.11 -36.55
C GLU A 2 -23.76 29.11 -36.88
N CYS A 3 -23.21 30.18 -37.46
CA CYS A 3 -21.77 30.28 -37.75
C CYS A 3 -20.90 30.23 -36.48
N TRP A 4 -21.43 30.71 -35.34
CA TRP A 4 -20.69 30.76 -34.08
C TRP A 4 -20.68 29.39 -33.37
N ALA A 5 -21.77 28.64 -33.45
CA ALA A 5 -21.84 27.26 -32.98
C ALA A 5 -21.01 26.30 -33.85
N ALA A 6 -20.97 26.54 -35.16
CA ALA A 6 -20.13 25.78 -36.09
C ALA A 6 -18.62 25.95 -35.79
N GLY A 7 -18.17 27.18 -35.53
CA GLY A 7 -16.77 27.45 -35.16
C GLY A 7 -16.33 26.76 -33.86
N ARG A 8 -17.17 26.73 -32.81
CA ARG A 8 -16.82 26.05 -31.56
C ARG A 8 -16.76 24.53 -31.67
N ARG A 9 -17.66 23.92 -32.46
CA ARG A 9 -17.61 22.48 -32.73
C ARG A 9 -16.32 22.10 -33.44
N GLN A 10 -15.88 22.90 -34.41
CA GLN A 10 -14.62 22.68 -35.12
C GLN A 10 -13.40 22.77 -34.20
N VAL A 11 -13.36 23.73 -33.26
CA VAL A 11 -12.26 23.84 -32.29
C VAL A 11 -12.20 22.64 -31.35
N GLY A 12 -13.36 22.19 -30.82
CA GLY A 12 -13.41 21.02 -29.94
C GLY A 12 -12.91 19.75 -30.63
N THR A 13 -13.38 19.49 -31.86
CA THR A 13 -12.91 18.36 -32.67
C THR A 13 -11.44 18.49 -33.02
N ALA A 14 -10.96 19.69 -33.36
CA ALA A 14 -9.56 19.92 -33.68
C ALA A 14 -8.63 19.60 -32.50
N HIS A 15 -9.01 19.96 -31.26
CA HIS A 15 -8.22 19.61 -30.08
C HIS A 15 -8.16 18.11 -29.80
N ILE A 16 -9.28 17.40 -29.97
CA ILE A 16 -9.33 15.94 -29.80
C ILE A 16 -8.43 15.26 -30.83
N LEU A 17 -8.59 15.61 -32.11
CA LEU A 17 -7.79 15.01 -33.18
C LEU A 17 -6.32 15.39 -33.05
N ALA A 18 -5.99 16.61 -32.66
CA ALA A 18 -4.62 17.04 -32.44
C ALA A 18 -3.93 16.19 -31.35
N ALA A 19 -4.59 15.93 -30.22
CA ALA A 19 -4.05 15.05 -29.18
C ALA A 19 -3.89 13.59 -29.68
N TRP A 20 -4.86 13.10 -30.45
CA TRP A 20 -4.84 11.75 -31.02
C TRP A 20 -3.66 11.54 -31.99
N TYR A 21 -3.44 12.48 -32.91
CA TYR A 21 -2.29 12.47 -33.82
C TYR A 21 -0.96 12.69 -33.09
N LEU A 22 -0.94 13.58 -32.08
CA LEU A 22 0.27 13.85 -31.29
C LEU A 22 0.75 12.60 -30.56
N ALA A 23 -0.18 11.79 -30.04
CA ALA A 23 0.12 10.51 -29.39
C ALA A 23 0.27 9.34 -30.38
N HIS A 24 0.26 9.60 -31.68
CA HIS A 24 0.42 8.61 -32.77
C HIS A 24 -0.62 7.48 -32.74
N GLN A 25 -1.82 7.78 -32.25
CA GLN A 25 -2.91 6.80 -32.17
C GLN A 25 -3.56 6.54 -33.55
N ASP A 26 -3.16 7.27 -34.58
CA ASP A 26 -3.54 7.10 -35.98
C ASP A 26 -2.79 6.00 -36.70
N SER A 27 -1.73 5.47 -36.10
CA SER A 27 -0.97 4.37 -36.67
C SER A 27 -1.88 3.16 -36.97
N PRO A 28 -1.74 2.50 -38.14
CA PRO A 28 -2.43 1.23 -38.41
C PRO A 28 -2.07 0.11 -37.41
N SER A 29 -0.98 0.27 -36.66
CA SER A 29 -0.56 -0.67 -35.61
C SER A 29 -1.14 -0.36 -34.23
N TYR A 30 -1.96 0.68 -34.09
CA TYR A 30 -2.56 1.01 -32.80
C TYR A 30 -3.53 -0.10 -32.36
N PRO A 31 -3.40 -0.65 -31.15
CA PRO A 31 -4.17 -1.82 -30.73
C PRO A 31 -5.65 -1.50 -30.55
N THR A 32 -6.51 -2.47 -30.85
CA THR A 32 -7.94 -2.41 -30.52
C THR A 32 -8.19 -2.69 -29.04
N THR A 33 -9.31 -2.22 -28.51
CA THR A 33 -9.74 -2.54 -27.14
C THR A 33 -9.90 -4.05 -26.97
N ASN A 34 -9.34 -4.60 -25.89
CA ASN A 34 -9.28 -6.03 -25.61
C ASN A 34 -9.76 -6.42 -24.19
N PHE A 35 -10.42 -5.49 -23.49
CA PHE A 35 -10.98 -5.68 -22.16
C PHE A 35 -12.33 -4.98 -22.01
N ASN A 36 -13.14 -5.43 -21.04
CA ASN A 36 -14.44 -4.89 -20.72
C ASN A 36 -14.52 -4.51 -19.24
N ALA A 37 -14.43 -3.21 -18.96
CA ALA A 37 -14.48 -2.67 -17.60
C ALA A 37 -15.80 -2.96 -16.87
N PHE A 38 -16.90 -3.20 -17.59
CA PHE A 38 -18.23 -3.44 -17.00
C PHE A 38 -18.54 -4.92 -16.76
N ASN A 39 -17.78 -5.84 -17.38
CA ASN A 39 -18.01 -7.27 -17.26
C ASN A 39 -16.70 -8.06 -17.35
N ILE A 40 -15.92 -8.00 -16.27
CA ILE A 40 -14.59 -8.63 -16.16
C ILE A 40 -14.64 -10.17 -16.37
N PRO A 41 -15.65 -10.92 -15.88
CA PRO A 41 -15.69 -12.38 -16.06
C PRO A 41 -16.03 -12.85 -17.48
N ASP A 42 -16.47 -11.98 -18.39
CA ASP A 42 -16.93 -12.37 -19.71
C ASP A 42 -15.78 -12.60 -20.70
N GLU A 43 -15.44 -13.87 -20.93
CA GLU A 43 -14.39 -14.28 -21.87
C GLU A 43 -14.66 -13.85 -23.33
N ALA A 44 -15.91 -13.57 -23.71
CA ALA A 44 -16.23 -13.14 -25.06
C ALA A 44 -15.81 -11.70 -25.35
N THR A 45 -15.66 -10.87 -24.30
CA THR A 45 -15.29 -9.45 -24.40
C THR A 45 -13.97 -9.10 -23.71
N ASN A 46 -13.27 -10.10 -23.16
CA ASN A 46 -11.98 -9.93 -22.49
C ASN A 46 -10.95 -10.93 -23.02
N GLU A 47 -9.85 -10.42 -23.61
CA GLU A 47 -8.75 -11.25 -24.12
C GLU A 47 -7.71 -11.60 -23.06
N ARG A 48 -7.80 -11.01 -21.85
CA ARG A 48 -6.88 -11.24 -20.71
C ARG A 48 -5.39 -11.03 -21.05
N VAL A 49 -5.09 -10.07 -21.93
CA VAL A 49 -3.71 -9.76 -22.34
C VAL A 49 -2.89 -9.29 -21.13
N ASN A 50 -1.77 -9.96 -20.87
CA ASN A 50 -0.85 -9.55 -19.82
C ASN A 50 -0.01 -8.35 -20.27
N VAL A 51 -0.32 -7.17 -19.72
CA VAL A 51 0.37 -5.90 -20.00
C VAL A 51 1.35 -5.48 -18.89
N GLN A 52 1.64 -6.37 -17.94
CA GLN A 52 2.43 -6.02 -16.74
C GLN A 52 3.93 -5.86 -17.02
N ALA A 53 4.46 -6.56 -18.03
CA ALA A 53 5.89 -6.58 -18.37
C ALA A 53 6.78 -6.66 -17.10
N ASP A 54 7.83 -5.84 -17.04
CA ASP A 54 8.74 -5.64 -15.90
C ASP A 54 8.38 -4.38 -15.07
N HIS A 55 7.15 -3.84 -15.20
CA HIS A 55 6.74 -2.64 -14.47
C HIS A 55 6.82 -2.77 -12.94
N TYR A 56 6.86 -4.00 -12.41
CA TYR A 56 7.08 -4.25 -10.99
C TYR A 56 8.43 -3.70 -10.48
N GLU A 57 9.44 -3.57 -11.36
CA GLU A 57 10.76 -3.04 -11.00
C GLU A 57 10.67 -1.56 -10.62
N ILE A 58 10.06 -0.74 -11.50
CA ILE A 58 9.91 0.69 -11.25
C ILE A 58 8.90 0.98 -10.14
N VAL A 59 7.82 0.20 -10.01
CA VAL A 59 6.87 0.31 -8.89
C VAL A 59 7.58 0.07 -7.57
N ARG A 60 8.44 -0.95 -7.50
CA ARG A 60 9.25 -1.24 -6.31
C ARG A 60 10.27 -0.14 -6.03
N GLU A 61 10.93 0.38 -7.06
CA GLU A 61 11.90 1.47 -6.92
C GLU A 61 11.23 2.73 -6.35
N ILE A 62 10.14 3.18 -6.97
CA ILE A 62 9.34 4.33 -6.52
C ILE A 62 8.88 4.12 -5.06
N GLY A 63 8.27 2.98 -4.77
CA GLY A 63 7.82 2.66 -3.41
C GLY A 63 8.94 2.62 -2.36
N CYS A 64 10.19 2.31 -2.76
CA CYS A 64 11.34 2.38 -1.86
C CYS A 64 11.83 3.80 -1.61
N VAL A 65 11.82 4.68 -2.63
CA VAL A 65 12.37 6.04 -2.52
C VAL A 65 11.39 7.07 -1.97
N GLU A 66 10.09 6.79 -2.03
CA GLU A 66 9.04 7.66 -1.47
C GLU A 66 8.88 7.52 0.05
N ILE A 67 9.52 6.53 0.68
CA ILE A 67 9.48 6.34 2.13
C ILE A 67 10.28 7.45 2.83
N VAL A 68 9.58 8.26 3.63
CA VAL A 68 10.19 9.32 4.43
C VAL A 68 10.46 8.84 5.85
N LEU A 69 11.74 8.80 6.24
CA LEU A 69 12.14 8.53 7.62
C LEU A 69 11.98 9.79 8.48
N LEU A 70 10.87 9.89 9.21
CA LEU A 70 10.55 11.05 10.04
C LEU A 70 11.36 11.12 11.34
N LYS A 71 11.62 9.97 11.98
CA LYS A 71 12.30 9.89 13.26
C LYS A 71 13.14 8.63 13.35
N ASN A 72 14.40 8.79 13.78
CA ASN A 72 15.31 7.68 14.04
C ASN A 72 16.17 8.02 15.25
N GLU A 73 15.85 7.42 16.40
CA GLU A 73 16.65 7.55 17.61
C GLU A 73 17.66 6.41 17.69
N LYS A 74 18.91 6.72 18.06
CA LYS A 74 19.89 5.67 18.32
C LYS A 74 19.40 4.78 19.48
N PRO A 75 19.59 3.46 19.41
CA PRO A 75 19.21 2.57 20.49
C PRO A 75 19.90 2.98 21.80
N LYS A 76 19.11 3.16 22.87
CA LYS A 76 19.59 3.58 24.20
C LYS A 76 20.33 2.45 24.93
N GLN A 77 20.13 1.20 24.54
CA GLN A 77 20.85 0.02 25.03
C GLN A 77 21.77 -0.54 23.95
N LYS A 78 23.03 -0.78 24.31
CA LYS A 78 23.94 -1.60 23.50
C LYS A 78 23.47 -3.06 23.60
N PHE A 79 22.82 -3.56 22.55
CA PHE A 79 22.56 -4.99 22.48
C PHE A 79 23.91 -5.74 22.37
N PRO A 80 24.14 -6.84 23.13
CA PRO A 80 25.47 -7.46 23.31
C PRO A 80 26.10 -8.04 22.03
N HIS A 81 25.36 -8.04 20.92
CA HIS A 81 25.81 -8.52 19.64
C HIS A 81 25.31 -7.54 18.59
N THR A 82 26.08 -6.49 18.24
CA THR A 82 25.73 -5.53 17.15
C THR A 82 26.89 -5.25 16.19
N ASN A 83 27.41 -6.27 15.48
CA ASN A 83 28.14 -6.05 14.21
C ASN A 83 27.16 -5.70 13.06
N MET A 84 26.75 -4.44 13.02
CA MET A 84 26.02 -3.82 11.92
C MET A 84 26.61 -4.23 10.55
N HIS A 85 25.88 -5.05 9.78
CA HIS A 85 26.26 -5.46 8.42
C HIS A 85 25.07 -5.44 7.46
N LEU A 86 24.16 -4.49 7.65
CA LEU A 86 23.38 -3.92 6.56
C LEU A 86 23.72 -2.44 6.55
N GLY A 87 24.49 -1.99 5.57
CA GLY A 87 25.17 -0.70 5.55
C GLY A 87 24.28 0.54 5.43
N ARG A 88 23.05 0.56 5.97
CA ARG A 88 22.15 1.73 5.97
C ARG A 88 21.28 1.75 7.24
N PRO A 89 21.60 2.57 8.26
CA PRO A 89 21.09 2.47 9.64
C PRO A 89 19.73 3.18 9.83
N ALA A 90 18.75 2.91 8.98
CA ALA A 90 17.51 3.69 8.93
C ALA A 90 16.29 3.01 9.58
N LEU A 91 16.30 1.68 9.73
CA LEU A 91 15.16 0.89 10.19
C LEU A 91 15.52 0.11 11.45
N PRO A 92 14.54 -0.20 12.34
CA PRO A 92 14.80 -0.86 13.63
C PRO A 92 15.25 -2.32 13.50
N LEU A 93 15.23 -2.89 12.28
CA LEU A 93 15.76 -4.21 11.99
C LEU A 93 17.24 -4.10 11.66
N THR A 94 18.08 -4.47 12.62
CA THR A 94 19.54 -4.47 12.53
C THR A 94 20.09 -5.79 11.96
N GLY A 95 19.20 -6.73 11.60
CA GLY A 95 19.56 -8.05 11.11
C GLY A 95 20.10 -8.96 12.21
N ARG A 96 19.58 -8.79 13.44
CA ARG A 96 20.06 -9.45 14.68
C ARG A 96 18.94 -9.78 15.65
N GLU A 97 17.76 -9.24 15.38
CA GLU A 97 16.55 -9.46 16.14
C GLU A 97 16.25 -10.95 16.12
N ARG A 98 16.09 -11.54 17.30
CA ARG A 98 15.71 -12.93 17.45
C ARG A 98 14.21 -13.07 17.56
N VAL A 99 13.49 -12.01 17.94
CA VAL A 99 12.02 -12.01 18.01
C VAL A 99 11.45 -10.68 17.52
N VAL A 100 10.67 -10.71 16.44
CA VAL A 100 9.99 -9.54 15.84
C VAL A 100 8.47 -9.71 15.94
N LEU A 101 7.74 -8.63 16.25
CA LEU A 101 6.28 -8.57 16.18
C LEU A 101 5.83 -7.62 15.05
N VAL A 102 4.91 -8.07 14.20
CA VAL A 102 4.20 -7.24 13.19
C VAL A 102 2.71 -7.15 13.54
N ALA A 103 2.17 -5.93 13.57
CA ALA A 103 0.74 -5.66 13.78
C ALA A 103 0.15 -4.75 12.69
N GLY A 104 -1.12 -4.96 12.32
CA GLY A 104 -1.98 -4.00 11.60
C GLY A 104 -2.35 -4.35 10.16
N LEU A 105 -2.60 -5.63 9.81
CA LEU A 105 -2.72 -6.05 8.40
C LEU A 105 -3.94 -6.94 8.09
N GLY A 106 -4.59 -6.64 6.96
CA GLY A 106 -5.61 -7.41 6.26
C GLY A 106 -5.24 -7.51 4.77
N GLY A 107 -5.98 -8.32 3.99
CA GLY A 107 -5.63 -8.68 2.60
C GLY A 107 -6.05 -7.66 1.51
N PRO A 108 -5.54 -7.78 0.27
CA PRO A 108 -5.88 -6.88 -0.84
C PRO A 108 -7.28 -7.11 -1.45
N ASN A 109 -7.80 -6.08 -2.13
CA ASN A 109 -9.00 -6.12 -2.99
C ASN A 109 -10.29 -6.57 -2.28
N MET A 110 -10.43 -6.26 -1.00
CA MET A 110 -11.61 -6.63 -0.21
C MET A 110 -12.82 -5.72 -0.47
N PHE A 111 -12.60 -4.55 -1.07
CA PHE A 111 -13.64 -3.54 -1.33
C PHE A 111 -13.74 -3.17 -2.81
N SER A 112 -14.98 -2.99 -3.29
CA SER A 112 -15.22 -2.31 -4.57
C SER A 112 -14.55 -0.93 -4.54
N ASP A 113 -13.88 -0.57 -5.63
CA ASP A 113 -13.15 0.70 -5.79
C ASP A 113 -12.10 0.98 -4.70
N GLN A 114 -11.70 -0.04 -3.94
CA GLN A 114 -10.89 0.10 -2.72
C GLN A 114 -11.50 1.11 -1.73
N GLY A 115 -12.83 1.16 -1.66
CA GLY A 115 -13.61 2.11 -0.86
C GLY A 115 -13.68 1.82 0.64
N GLY A 116 -12.73 1.06 1.18
CA GLY A 116 -12.67 0.69 2.58
C GLY A 116 -11.22 0.63 3.07
N ASN A 117 -11.06 0.62 4.39
CA ASN A 117 -9.77 0.70 5.05
C ASN A 117 -9.51 -0.53 5.94
N GLU A 118 -9.65 -1.73 5.39
CA GLU A 118 -9.23 -2.94 6.09
C GLU A 118 -7.93 -3.47 5.48
N GLY A 119 -6.87 -3.44 6.28
CA GLY A 119 -5.57 -3.98 5.91
C GLY A 119 -4.61 -3.04 5.20
N ILE A 120 -3.91 -3.53 4.18
CA ILE A 120 -2.91 -2.73 3.46
C ILE A 120 -3.64 -1.73 2.58
N LEU A 121 -3.35 -0.44 2.80
CA LEU A 121 -3.99 0.62 2.04
C LEU A 121 -3.45 0.64 0.59
N GLY A 122 -4.37 0.55 -0.37
CA GLY A 122 -4.13 0.67 -1.81
C GLY A 122 -5.34 1.28 -2.51
N LYS A 123 -5.15 1.85 -3.71
CA LYS A 123 -6.22 2.60 -4.40
C LYS A 123 -6.47 2.15 -5.84
N THR A 124 -7.77 2.12 -6.18
CA THR A 124 -8.47 2.16 -7.48
C THR A 124 -8.10 1.21 -8.63
N ALA A 125 -6.85 0.72 -8.74
CA ALA A 125 -6.53 -0.35 -9.69
C ALA A 125 -6.73 -1.74 -9.06
N GLN A 126 -7.07 -2.73 -9.89
CA GLN A 126 -7.05 -4.13 -9.45
C GLN A 126 -5.59 -4.58 -9.31
N PHE A 127 -5.19 -4.93 -8.10
CA PHE A 127 -3.84 -5.43 -7.84
C PHE A 127 -3.71 -6.86 -8.37
N PRO A 128 -2.74 -7.16 -9.28
CA PRO A 128 -2.44 -8.54 -9.68
C PRO A 128 -1.88 -9.35 -8.50
N TYR A 129 -1.22 -8.66 -7.58
CA TYR A 129 -0.82 -9.09 -6.24
C TYR A 129 -0.52 -7.83 -5.41
N LEU A 130 -0.55 -7.95 -4.09
CA LEU A 130 -0.12 -6.90 -3.17
C LEU A 130 0.72 -7.55 -2.09
N ILE A 131 2.03 -7.27 -2.10
CA ILE A 131 2.95 -7.83 -1.10
C ILE A 131 2.78 -7.04 0.19
N SER A 132 2.30 -7.73 1.22
CA SER A 132 2.14 -7.16 2.56
C SER A 132 3.49 -6.89 3.23
N PRO A 133 3.56 -5.91 4.15
CA PRO A 133 4.71 -5.75 5.01
C PRO A 133 5.03 -7.04 5.77
N TYR A 134 4.02 -7.78 6.23
CA TYR A 134 4.20 -9.08 6.86
C TYR A 134 4.91 -10.08 5.96
N GLU A 135 4.45 -10.30 4.72
CA GLU A 135 5.08 -11.24 3.78
C GLU A 135 6.52 -10.84 3.47
N ALA A 136 6.76 -9.55 3.20
CA ALA A 136 8.10 -9.06 2.90
C ALA A 136 9.06 -9.24 4.09
N LEU A 137 8.59 -8.94 5.31
CA LEU A 137 9.38 -9.05 6.54
C LEU A 137 9.59 -10.50 6.96
N GLN A 138 8.57 -11.35 6.86
CA GLN A 138 8.67 -12.78 7.13
C GLN A 138 9.63 -13.44 6.15
N HIS A 139 9.51 -13.14 4.85
CA HIS A 139 10.46 -13.62 3.85
C HIS A 139 11.89 -13.16 4.19
N CYS A 140 12.08 -11.91 4.64
CA CYS A 140 13.40 -11.48 5.08
C CYS A 140 13.88 -12.25 6.32
N ALA A 141 13.04 -12.42 7.34
CA ALA A 141 13.38 -13.16 8.56
C ALA A 141 13.78 -14.61 8.27
N LEU A 142 13.12 -15.26 7.32
CA LEU A 142 13.40 -16.65 6.95
C LEU A 142 14.68 -16.80 6.13
N PHE A 143 14.94 -15.89 5.18
CA PHE A 143 15.94 -16.14 4.13
C PHE A 143 17.11 -15.14 4.09
N ASN A 144 16.92 -13.88 4.48
CA ASN A 144 17.84 -12.78 4.11
C ASN A 144 18.38 -11.94 5.28
N CYS A 145 17.62 -11.75 6.35
CA CYS A 145 17.91 -10.80 7.42
C CYS A 145 18.63 -11.46 8.62
N SER A 146 18.12 -12.60 9.12
CA SER A 146 18.70 -13.34 10.25
C SER A 146 18.17 -14.77 10.30
N ILE A 147 19.02 -15.75 10.00
CA ILE A 147 18.66 -17.16 10.18
C ILE A 147 18.41 -17.41 11.68
N GLY A 148 17.18 -17.79 12.04
CA GLY A 148 16.78 -18.10 13.42
C GLY A 148 16.00 -17.00 14.17
N THR A 149 15.55 -15.95 13.47
CA THR A 149 14.58 -14.99 14.03
C THR A 149 13.21 -15.63 14.16
N LEU A 150 12.70 -15.72 15.39
CA LEU A 150 11.29 -15.95 15.69
C LEU A 150 10.49 -14.73 15.21
N PHE A 151 9.42 -14.98 14.48
CA PHE A 151 8.64 -13.93 13.83
C PHE A 151 7.18 -14.13 14.20
N ASP A 152 6.68 -13.25 15.07
CA ASP A 152 5.30 -13.26 15.54
C ASP A 152 4.52 -12.15 14.82
N TRP A 153 3.23 -12.37 14.65
CA TRP A 153 2.34 -11.41 14.02
C TRP A 153 0.99 -11.41 14.73
N GLN A 154 0.32 -10.27 14.66
CA GLN A 154 -1.05 -10.10 15.13
C GLN A 154 -1.77 -9.23 14.10
N PHE A 155 -2.98 -9.63 13.73
CA PHE A 155 -3.77 -8.93 12.70
C PHE A 155 -5.13 -8.48 13.21
N ASP A 156 -5.57 -9.06 14.34
CA ASP A 156 -6.70 -8.58 15.12
C ASP A 156 -6.12 -7.64 16.18
N ASP A 157 -6.05 -6.35 15.88
CA ASP A 157 -5.21 -5.39 16.64
C ASP A 157 -6.01 -4.24 17.28
N PHE A 158 -7.32 -4.20 17.08
CA PHE A 158 -8.16 -3.07 17.47
C PHE A 158 -9.23 -3.43 18.52
N THR A 159 -9.31 -4.71 18.93
CA THR A 159 -10.17 -5.13 20.03
C THR A 159 -9.48 -4.96 21.40
N PRO A 160 -10.21 -4.71 22.50
CA PRO A 160 -9.59 -4.60 23.83
C PRO A 160 -8.80 -5.84 24.26
N SER A 161 -9.28 -7.04 23.89
CA SER A 161 -8.59 -8.31 24.12
C SER A 161 -7.29 -8.41 23.32
N ALA A 162 -7.30 -7.98 22.07
CA ALA A 162 -6.12 -7.92 21.22
C ALA A 162 -5.06 -6.98 21.78
N LEU A 163 -5.44 -5.77 22.17
CA LEU A 163 -4.52 -4.78 22.75
C LEU A 163 -3.84 -5.31 24.02
N THR A 164 -4.59 -6.01 24.88
CA THR A 164 -4.03 -6.64 26.09
C THR A 164 -3.01 -7.74 25.75
N SER A 165 -3.31 -8.55 24.74
CA SER A 165 -2.41 -9.60 24.24
C SER A 165 -1.15 -9.01 23.62
N LEU A 166 -1.30 -7.97 22.78
CA LEU A 166 -0.21 -7.26 22.11
C LEU A 166 0.79 -6.66 23.10
N CYS A 167 0.31 -6.02 24.16
CA CYS A 167 1.16 -5.51 25.24
C CYS A 167 2.02 -6.63 25.84
N SER A 168 1.39 -7.75 26.19
CA SER A 168 2.07 -8.91 26.79
C SER A 168 3.10 -9.54 25.82
N GLN A 169 2.78 -9.60 24.53
CA GLN A 169 3.67 -10.14 23.50
C GLN A 169 4.87 -9.22 23.26
N ALA A 170 4.68 -7.90 23.24
CA ALA A 170 5.70 -6.90 22.90
C ALA A 170 6.85 -6.82 23.94
N VAL A 171 6.59 -7.15 25.21
CA VAL A 171 7.59 -7.11 26.31
C VAL A 171 8.79 -8.02 26.02
N CYS A 172 8.58 -9.16 25.37
CA CYS A 172 9.63 -10.14 25.10
C CYS A 172 10.25 -10.03 23.70
N LYS A 173 10.06 -8.90 22.99
CA LYS A 173 10.54 -8.70 21.61
C LYS A 173 11.76 -7.79 21.54
N ASP A 174 12.70 -8.14 20.67
CA ASP A 174 13.84 -7.26 20.37
C ASP A 174 13.37 -6.02 19.60
N ALA A 175 12.44 -6.19 18.67
CA ALA A 175 11.81 -5.12 17.91
C ALA A 175 10.31 -5.37 17.71
N ALA A 176 9.54 -4.29 17.67
CA ALA A 176 8.13 -4.30 17.31
C ALA A 176 7.91 -3.31 16.15
N LEU A 177 7.22 -3.78 15.11
CA LEU A 177 6.84 -3.00 13.93
C LEU A 177 5.32 -2.87 13.93
N VAL A 178 4.84 -1.64 14.08
CA VAL A 178 3.41 -1.32 14.12
C VAL A 178 3.05 -0.58 12.85
N PHE A 179 2.09 -1.11 12.09
CA PHE A 179 1.58 -0.49 10.88
C PHE A 179 0.23 0.16 11.18
N ILE A 180 0.10 1.43 10.79
CA ILE A 180 -1.15 2.20 10.87
C ILE A 180 -1.34 2.94 9.56
N ASN A 181 -2.59 3.29 9.23
CA ASN A 181 -2.93 4.06 8.05
C ASN A 181 -4.01 5.11 8.39
N SER A 182 -4.35 5.91 7.40
CA SER A 182 -5.46 6.85 7.40
C SER A 182 -5.88 7.01 5.95
N ASP A 183 -7.19 7.02 5.69
CA ASP A 183 -7.71 6.90 4.34
C ASP A 183 -8.69 8.01 3.94
N SER A 184 -8.76 8.29 2.64
CA SER A 184 -9.70 9.20 1.99
C SER A 184 -10.07 8.69 0.59
N GLY A 185 -11.05 9.31 -0.07
CA GLY A 185 -11.49 8.84 -1.38
C GLY A 185 -12.37 9.82 -2.14
N GLU A 186 -13.02 9.32 -3.18
CA GLU A 186 -14.04 10.09 -3.90
C GLU A 186 -15.36 10.12 -3.11
N GLN A 187 -16.09 11.24 -3.21
CA GLN A 187 -17.26 11.54 -2.37
C GLN A 187 -18.44 10.56 -2.54
N TYR A 188 -18.49 9.77 -3.61
CA TYR A 188 -19.59 8.83 -3.84
C TYR A 188 -19.55 7.59 -2.94
N LEU A 189 -18.44 7.40 -2.20
CA LEU A 189 -18.28 6.40 -1.15
C LEU A 189 -18.13 7.11 0.21
N SER A 190 -18.66 6.50 1.26
CA SER A 190 -18.64 7.10 2.62
C SER A 190 -18.20 6.13 3.71
N PRO A 191 -17.00 5.52 3.61
CA PRO A 191 -16.48 4.61 4.62
C PRO A 191 -16.32 5.31 5.98
N ASP A 192 -16.83 4.68 7.04
CA ASP A 192 -16.90 5.26 8.40
C ASP A 192 -17.52 6.69 8.41
N GLY A 193 -18.39 6.95 7.43
CA GLY A 193 -19.03 8.23 7.16
C GLY A 193 -18.10 9.35 6.66
N ASN A 194 -16.85 9.07 6.27
CA ASN A 194 -15.98 10.03 5.58
C ASN A 194 -16.46 10.17 4.12
N GLU A 195 -17.13 11.27 3.77
CA GLU A 195 -17.71 11.51 2.44
C GLU A 195 -16.64 11.98 1.44
N GLY A 196 -15.72 11.09 1.10
CA GLY A 196 -14.52 11.39 0.32
C GLY A 196 -13.45 12.11 1.14
N ASP A 197 -13.77 13.29 1.66
CA ASP A 197 -12.89 14.03 2.58
C ASP A 197 -12.82 13.37 3.96
N MET A 198 -11.63 13.37 4.56
CA MET A 198 -11.45 12.90 5.93
C MET A 198 -12.10 13.83 6.94
N LYS A 199 -12.82 13.27 7.91
CA LYS A 199 -13.38 14.03 9.04
C LYS A 199 -12.31 14.63 9.97
N ASN A 200 -11.13 14.00 10.03
CA ASN A 200 -10.04 14.40 10.90
C ASN A 200 -8.67 13.95 10.34
N LEU A 201 -7.58 14.37 10.97
CA LEU A 201 -6.20 14.02 10.60
C LEU A 201 -5.59 12.97 11.55
N THR A 202 -6.42 12.08 12.08
CA THR A 202 -5.97 11.00 12.98
C THR A 202 -5.83 9.69 12.22
N ALA A 203 -5.04 8.77 12.78
CA ALA A 203 -4.97 7.41 12.28
C ALA A 203 -6.35 6.74 12.39
N TRP A 204 -6.73 5.99 11.37
CA TRP A 204 -7.96 5.21 11.39
C TRP A 204 -7.85 4.04 12.37
N ASP A 205 -8.99 3.40 12.63
CA ASP A 205 -9.11 2.17 13.44
C ASP A 205 -8.45 2.26 14.82
N ASN A 206 -8.44 3.43 15.44
CA ASN A 206 -7.82 3.64 16.74
C ASN A 206 -6.30 3.37 16.76
N GLY A 207 -5.61 3.58 15.63
CA GLY A 207 -4.16 3.36 15.48
C GLY A 207 -3.31 4.10 16.52
N HIS A 208 -3.79 5.22 17.07
CA HIS A 208 -3.13 5.90 18.18
C HIS A 208 -3.02 5.02 19.44
N THR A 209 -4.12 4.37 19.83
CA THR A 209 -4.15 3.49 21.00
C THR A 209 -3.28 2.25 20.78
N LEU A 210 -3.26 1.72 19.55
CA LEU A 210 -2.38 0.61 19.17
C LEU A 210 -0.90 0.98 19.38
N ILE A 211 -0.46 2.13 18.86
CA ILE A 211 0.91 2.62 19.06
C ILE A 211 1.23 2.77 20.54
N GLN A 212 0.36 3.41 21.32
CA GLN A 212 0.59 3.61 22.76
C GLN A 212 0.73 2.29 23.51
N THR A 213 -0.11 1.31 23.17
CA THR A 213 -0.13 0.00 23.81
C THR A 213 1.19 -0.74 23.56
N VAL A 214 1.65 -0.80 22.30
CA VAL A 214 2.94 -1.43 21.95
C VAL A 214 4.14 -0.65 22.53
N ALA A 215 4.06 0.67 22.58
CA ALA A 215 5.12 1.53 23.11
C ALA A 215 5.22 1.51 24.64
N SER A 216 4.15 1.12 25.35
CA SER A 216 4.10 1.06 26.82
C SER A 216 4.85 -0.13 27.45
N ARG A 217 5.48 -0.97 26.62
CA ARG A 217 6.28 -2.13 27.01
C ARG A 217 7.49 -1.79 27.89
#